data_AF-A0A6C0DR14-F1
#
_entry.id   AF-A0A6C0DR14-F1
#
_cell.length_a   1.000
_cell.length_b   1.000
_cell.length_c   1.000
_cell.angle_alpha   90.00
_cell.angle_beta   90.00
_cell.angle_gamma   90.00
#
_symmetry.space_group_name_H-M   'P 1'
#
loop_
_entity.id
_entity.type
_entity.pdbx_description
1 polymer ?
#
loop_
_entity_poly.entity_id
_entity_poly.type
_entity_poly.pdbx_seq_one_letter_code
_entity_poly.pdbx_strand_id
1 'polypeptide(L)'
;MDLLDNVCTPAIVYLVLSMITIMFAIYNNARVFTILIKWLFVLLWAWVLNFICKSGYPMVAWFLVLLPYLLMLLTIAIVIEMMQYAKNTSQ
;
A
#
# COMPACT_ATOMS: atom_id res chain seq x y z
N MET A 1 -12.94 27.25 1.18
CA MET A 1 -12.01 26.13 1.43
C MET A 1 -12.66 24.90 0.83
N ASP A 2 -12.78 24.84 -0.51
CA ASP A 2 -13.72 23.91 -1.18
C ASP A 2 -13.14 23.29 -2.47
N LEU A 3 -11.88 23.62 -2.80
CA LEU A 3 -11.20 23.11 -3.99
C LEU A 3 -10.30 21.89 -3.69
N LEU A 4 -10.08 21.58 -2.42
CA LEU A 4 -9.40 20.36 -1.95
C LEU A 4 -10.38 19.26 -1.50
N ASP A 5 -11.69 19.47 -1.58
CA ASP A 5 -12.70 18.49 -1.16
C ASP A 5 -13.04 17.46 -2.26
N ASN A 6 -12.45 17.59 -3.45
CA ASN A 6 -12.75 16.76 -4.62
C ASN A 6 -11.62 15.81 -5.04
N VAL A 7 -10.55 15.68 -4.23
CA VAL A 7 -9.48 14.71 -4.47
C VAL A 7 -9.14 14.02 -3.16
N CYS A 8 -9.47 12.75 -3.06
CA CYS A 8 -9.50 12.05 -1.79
C CYS A 8 -8.10 11.73 -1.27
N THR A 9 -7.85 12.07 0.00
CA THR A 9 -6.61 11.78 0.73
C THR A 9 -6.07 10.34 0.53
N PRO A 10 -6.88 9.26 0.56
CA PRO A 10 -6.36 7.90 0.31
C PRO A 10 -5.81 7.69 -1.11
N ALA A 11 -6.33 8.40 -2.13
CA ALA A 11 -5.83 8.30 -3.49
C ALA A 11 -4.44 8.96 -3.62
N ILE A 12 -4.25 10.12 -2.97
CA ILE A 12 -2.95 10.81 -2.91
C ILE A 12 -1.94 9.95 -2.14
N VAL A 13 -2.34 9.39 -0.99
CA VAL A 13 -1.48 8.50 -0.20
C VAL A 13 -1.06 7.28 -1.01
N TYR A 14 -1.98 6.64 -1.72
CA TYR A 14 -1.66 5.50 -2.59
C TYR A 14 -0.69 5.87 -3.73
N LEU A 15 -0.87 7.04 -4.35
CA LEU A 15 0.06 7.54 -5.37
C LEU A 15 1.47 7.78 -4.81
N VAL A 16 1.57 8.43 -3.65
CA VAL A 16 2.87 8.69 -3.00
C VAL A 16 3.55 7.38 -2.59
N LEU A 17 2.80 6.43 -2.03
CA LEU A 17 3.32 5.10 -1.68
C LEU A 17 3.78 4.32 -2.92
N SER A 18 3.03 4.41 -4.02
CA SER A 18 3.42 3.78 -5.29
C SER A 18 4.74 4.35 -5.81
N MET A 19 4.94 5.67 -5.76
CA MET A 19 6.19 6.33 -6.16
C MET A 19 7.37 5.83 -5.32
N ILE A 20 7.20 5.77 -3.99
CA ILE A 20 8.25 5.26 -3.09
C ILE A 20 8.60 3.81 -3.43
N THR A 21 7.60 2.95 -3.63
CA THR A 21 7.85 1.54 -3.94
C THR A 21 8.48 1.33 -5.32
N ILE A 22 8.13 2.14 -6.32
CA ILE A 22 8.75 2.10 -7.65
C ILE A 22 10.21 2.54 -7.55
N MET A 23 10.49 3.58 -6.77
CA MET A 23 11.86 4.06 -6.55
C MET A 23 12.75 2.95 -5.95
N PHE A 24 12.26 2.24 -4.93
CA PHE A 24 12.95 1.07 -4.36
C PHE A 24 13.13 -0.08 -5.37
N ALA A 25 12.14 -0.34 -6.23
CA ALA A 25 12.24 -1.37 -7.25
C ALA A 25 13.32 -1.07 -8.30
N ILE A 26 13.51 0.21 -8.64
CA ILE A 26 14.57 0.65 -9.56
C ILE A 26 15.95 0.39 -8.93
N TYR A 27 16.14 0.69 -7.65
CA TYR A 27 17.41 0.44 -6.96
C TYR A 27 17.78 -1.05 -6.90
N ASN A 28 16.79 -1.94 -6.80
CA ASN A 28 17.00 -3.39 -6.76
C ASN A 28 17.17 -4.04 -8.15
N ASN A 29 17.36 -3.26 -9.21
CA ASN A 29 17.52 -3.73 -10.59
C ASN A 29 16.36 -4.67 -11.03
N ALA A 30 15.13 -4.29 -10.71
CA ALA A 30 13.94 -5.09 -11.05
C ALA A 30 13.73 -5.16 -12.56
N ARG A 31 13.25 -6.31 -13.04
CA ARG A 31 12.92 -6.51 -14.46
C ARG A 31 11.84 -5.53 -14.90
N VAL A 32 12.00 -4.97 -16.10
CA VAL A 32 11.05 -4.02 -16.73
C VAL A 32 9.62 -4.56 -16.73
N PHE A 33 9.45 -5.88 -16.92
CA PHE A 33 8.15 -6.55 -16.88
C PHE A 33 7.42 -6.38 -15.54
N THR A 34 8.14 -6.40 -14.42
CA THR A 34 7.58 -6.20 -13.07
C THR A 34 7.12 -4.77 -12.87
N ILE A 35 7.83 -3.80 -13.44
CA ILE A 35 7.48 -2.38 -13.37
C ILE A 35 6.18 -2.12 -14.14
N LEU A 36 6.03 -2.68 -15.34
CA LEU A 36 4.84 -2.54 -16.17
C LEU A 36 3.57 -3.05 -15.47
N ILE A 37 3.64 -4.25 -14.87
CA ILE A 37 2.51 -4.82 -14.13
C ILE A 37 2.15 -3.96 -12.93
N LYS A 38 3.15 -3.46 -12.17
CA LYS A 38 2.92 -2.57 -11.03
C LYS A 38 2.23 -1.27 -11.43
N TRP A 39 2.64 -0.65 -12.54
CA TRP A 39 1.99 0.56 -13.04
C TRP A 39 0.53 0.32 -13.43
N LEU A 40 0.24 -0.77 -14.14
CA LEU A 40 -1.13 -1.12 -14.51
C LEU A 40 -2.01 -1.37 -13.27
N PHE A 41 -1.49 -2.10 -12.29
CA PHE A 41 -2.17 -2.34 -11.03
C PHE A 41 -2.45 -1.04 -10.27
N VAL A 42 -1.47 -0.13 -10.18
CA VAL A 42 -1.62 1.17 -9.53
C VAL A 42 -2.68 2.02 -10.21
N LEU A 43 -2.72 2.06 -11.54
CA LEU A 43 -3.72 2.82 -12.30
C LEU A 43 -5.12 2.25 -12.14
N LEU A 44 -5.28 0.93 -12.23
CA LEU A 44 -6.56 0.25 -12.00
C LEU A 44 -7.06 0.47 -10.56
N TRP A 45 -6.17 0.35 -9.58
CA TRP A 45 -6.50 0.54 -8.18
C TRP A 45 -6.84 2.00 -7.86
N ALA A 46 -6.07 2.95 -8.40
CA ALA A 46 -6.35 4.38 -8.28
C ALA A 46 -7.72 4.73 -8.89
N TRP A 47 -8.09 4.11 -10.01
CA TRP A 47 -9.41 4.28 -10.61
C TRP A 47 -10.54 3.76 -9.71
N VAL A 48 -10.37 2.57 -9.12
CA VAL A 48 -11.34 2.01 -8.15
C VAL A 48 -11.48 2.90 -6.92
N LEU A 49 -10.38 3.36 -6.34
CA LEU A 49 -10.38 4.28 -5.19
C LEU A 49 -11.06 5.62 -5.53
N ASN A 50 -10.77 6.18 -6.70
CA ASN A 50 -11.39 7.41 -7.18
C ASN A 50 -12.91 7.25 -7.40
N PHE A 51 -13.34 6.09 -7.90
CA PHE A 51 -14.76 5.77 -8.09
C PHE A 51 -15.51 5.66 -6.76
N ILE A 52 -14.97 4.91 -5.78
CA ILE A 52 -15.60 4.75 -4.45
C ILE A 52 -15.67 6.09 -3.72
N CYS A 53 -14.62 6.91 -3.86
CA CYS A 53 -14.62 8.19 -3.19
C CYS A 53 -15.59 9.20 -3.82
N LYS A 54 -15.73 9.21 -5.15
CA LYS A 54 -16.76 10.00 -5.85
C LYS A 54 -18.20 9.60 -5.47
N SER A 55 -18.40 8.36 -5.03
CA SER A 55 -19.69 7.87 -4.52
C SER A 55 -20.01 8.34 -3.09
N GLY A 56 -19.17 9.19 -2.47
CA GLY A 56 -19.44 9.79 -1.17
C GLY A 56 -19.02 8.96 0.05
N TYR A 57 -18.21 7.90 -0.15
CA TYR A 57 -17.73 7.03 0.93
C TYR A 57 -16.20 7.11 1.14
N PRO A 58 -15.65 8.28 1.54
CA PRO A 58 -14.21 8.43 1.76
C PRO A 58 -13.69 7.54 2.90
N MET A 59 -14.55 7.25 3.89
CA MET A 59 -14.21 6.37 5.02
C MET A 59 -13.93 4.93 4.60
N VAL A 60 -14.67 4.41 3.60
CA VAL A 60 -14.48 3.05 3.08
C VAL A 60 -13.15 2.93 2.34
N ALA A 61 -12.77 3.95 1.57
CA ALA A 61 -11.47 4.00 0.91
C ALA A 61 -10.31 4.00 1.92
N TRP A 62 -10.46 4.71 3.04
CA TRP A 62 -9.45 4.73 4.10
C TRP A 62 -9.34 3.38 4.82
N PHE A 63 -10.46 2.71 5.08
CA PHE A 63 -10.48 1.39 5.71
C PHE A 63 -9.80 0.31 4.85
N LEU A 64 -10.00 0.38 3.52
CA LEU A 64 -9.35 -0.53 2.56
C LEU A 64 -7.83 -0.34 2.51
N VAL A 65 -7.34 0.88 2.73
CA VAL A 65 -5.89 1.17 2.83
C VAL A 65 -5.34 0.78 4.21
N LEU A 66 -6.11 0.99 5.28
CA LEU A 66 -5.69 0.65 6.64
C LEU A 66 -5.53 -0.86 6.85
N LEU A 67 -6.41 -1.67 6.26
CA LEU A 67 -6.44 -3.12 6.41
C LEU A 67 -5.12 -3.82 6.01
N PRO A 68 -4.49 -3.55 4.85
CA PRO A 68 -3.19 -4.14 4.50
C PRO A 68 -2.04 -3.67 5.40
N TYR A 69 -2.06 -2.43 5.90
CA TYR A 69 -1.05 -1.96 6.86
C TYR A 69 -1.18 -2.67 8.20
N LEU A 70 -2.41 -2.88 8.67
CA LEU A 70 -2.69 -3.64 9.88
C LEU A 70 -2.26 -5.11 9.72
N LEU A 71 -2.54 -5.72 8.57
CA LEU A 71 -2.10 -7.08 8.24
C LEU A 71 -0.57 -7.20 8.18
N MET A 72 0.14 -6.24 7.58
CA MET A 72 1.62 -6.25 7.56
C MET A 72 2.20 -6.13 8.97
N LEU A 73 1.64 -5.28 9.83
CA LEU A 73 2.07 -5.18 11.24
C LEU A 73 1.85 -6.51 11.98
N LEU A 74 0.71 -7.16 11.73
CA LEU A 74 0.39 -8.47 12.31
C LEU A 74 1.39 -9.55 11.86
N THR A 75 1.71 -9.64 10.56
CA THR A 75 2.66 -10.65 10.08
C THR A 75 4.07 -10.42 10.61
N ILE A 76 4.52 -9.16 10.70
CA ILE A 76 5.83 -8.83 11.27
C ILE A 76 5.89 -9.21 12.75
N ALA A 77 4.83 -8.92 13.52
CA ALA A 77 4.74 -9.32 14.92
C ALA A 77 4.88 -10.84 15.09
N ILE A 78 4.11 -11.62 14.31
CA ILE A 78 4.17 -13.08 14.33
C ILE A 78 5.56 -13.59 13.94
N VAL A 79 6.18 -13.03 12.89
CA VAL A 79 7.52 -13.46 12.44
C VAL A 79 8.58 -13.16 13.51
N ILE A 80 8.51 -12.03 14.20
CA ILE A 80 9.48 -11.68 15.26
C ILE A 80 9.38 -12.67 16.42
N GLU A 81 8.17 -13.03 16.86
CA GLU A 81 7.96 -14.04 17.92
C GLU A 81 8.53 -15.41 17.51
N MET A 82 8.34 -15.81 16.25
CA MET A 82 8.91 -17.06 15.72
C MET A 82 10.45 -17.01 15.64
N MET A 83 11.02 -15.87 15.26
CA MET A 83 12.49 -15.70 15.23
C MET A 83 13.11 -15.70 16.63
N GLN A 84 12.38 -15.18 17.62
CA GLN A 84 12.78 -15.27 19.03
C GLN A 84 12.79 -16.74 19.50
N TYR A 85 11.84 -17.56 19.05
CA TYR A 85 11.83 -18.99 19.36
C TYR A 85 13.06 -19.71 18.78
N ALA A 86 13.41 -19.46 17.51
CA ALA A 86 14.58 -20.08 16.88
C ALA A 86 15.92 -19.68 17.52
N LYS A 87 16.04 -18.42 17.98
CA LYS A 87 17.23 -17.95 18.70
C LYS A 87 17.31 -18.54 20.12
N ASN A 88 16.18 -18.75 20.79
CA ASN A 88 16.15 -19.28 22.16
C ASN A 88 16.34 -20.81 22.23
N THR A 89 16.04 -21.57 21.18
CA THR A 89 16.27 -23.03 21.13
C THR A 89 17.72 -23.41 20.75
N SER A 90 18.52 -22.46 20.27
CA SER A 90 19.93 -22.67 19.89
C SER A 90 20.93 -22.24 20.98
N GLN A 91 20.46 -21.97 22.20
CA GLN A 91 21.25 -21.67 23.40
C GLN A 91 20.93 -22.68 24.50
#